data_AF-A0A822EW57-F1
#
_entry.id   AF-A0A822EW57-F1
#
_cell.length_a   1.000
_cell.length_b   1.000
_cell.length_c   1.000
_cell.angle_alpha   90.00
_cell.angle_beta   90.00
_cell.angle_gamma   90.00
#
_symmetry.space_group_name_H-M   'P 1'
#
loop_
_entity.id
_entity.type
_entity.pdbx_description
1 polymer ?
#
loop_
_entity_poly.entity_id
_entity_poly.type
_entity_poly.pdbx_seq_one_letter_code
_entity_poly.pdbx_strand_id
1 'polypeptide(L)'
;NLNLPLKLSKKKDIEDSHRTIDEDHRKDIQAAIVRTMEVRQTLKYKLLIQEVIQQLSSHFKPEIPVIQECIEILIEKEYLERQPNEKDILRCLA
;
A
#
# COMPACT_ATOMS: atom_id res chain seq x y z
N ASN A 1 -23.03 -20.38 -37.17
CA ASN A 1 -22.01 -19.45 -36.64
C ASN A 1 -22.24 -19.21 -35.15
N LEU A 2 -21.84 -20.16 -34.28
CA LEU A 2 -21.89 -19.99 -32.82
C LEU A 2 -20.46 -19.76 -32.30
N ASN A 3 -20.11 -18.51 -32.00
CA ASN A 3 -18.86 -18.22 -31.30
C ASN A 3 -18.91 -16.89 -30.52
N LEU A 4 -19.80 -16.75 -29.52
CA LEU A 4 -19.85 -15.50 -28.74
C LEU A 4 -20.10 -15.50 -27.20
N PRO A 5 -20.28 -16.59 -26.43
CA PRO A 5 -20.35 -16.43 -24.96
C PRO A 5 -18.98 -16.46 -24.24
N LEU A 6 -17.97 -17.13 -24.80
CA LEU A 6 -16.72 -17.47 -24.09
C LEU A 6 -15.72 -16.30 -23.91
N LYS A 7 -15.83 -15.23 -24.72
CA LYS A 7 -14.91 -14.08 -24.66
C LYS A 7 -15.31 -13.05 -23.60
N LEU A 8 -16.58 -13.00 -23.22
CA LEU A 8 -17.10 -12.07 -22.21
C LEU A 8 -16.88 -12.60 -20.80
N SER A 9 -17.05 -13.90 -20.56
CA SER A 9 -16.78 -14.52 -19.26
C SER A 9 -15.29 -14.41 -18.90
N LYS A 10 -14.39 -14.82 -19.80
CA LYS A 10 -12.93 -14.75 -19.57
C LYS A 10 -12.42 -13.34 -19.27
N LYS A 11 -13.01 -12.29 -19.86
CA LYS A 11 -12.64 -10.90 -19.57
C LYS A 11 -13.03 -10.50 -18.15
N LYS A 12 -14.21 -10.93 -17.70
CA LYS A 12 -14.71 -10.66 -16.35
C LYS A 12 -13.87 -11.39 -15.29
N ASP A 13 -13.54 -12.65 -15.53
CA ASP A 13 -12.69 -13.45 -14.62
C ASP A 13 -11.28 -12.84 -14.44
N ILE A 14 -10.70 -12.30 -15.53
CA ILE A 14 -9.38 -11.63 -15.49
C ILE A 14 -9.48 -10.30 -14.75
N GLU A 15 -10.51 -9.50 -15.00
CA GLU A 15 -10.72 -8.20 -14.35
C GLU A 15 -10.95 -8.33 -12.84
N ASP A 16 -11.77 -9.29 -12.41
CA ASP A 16 -11.98 -9.60 -11.00
C ASP A 16 -10.68 -10.10 -10.33
N SER A 17 -9.88 -10.89 -11.04
CA SER A 17 -8.56 -11.36 -10.55
C SER A 17 -7.54 -10.23 -10.42
N HIS A 18 -7.54 -9.25 -11.31
CA HIS A 18 -6.67 -8.07 -11.19
C HIS A 18 -7.05 -7.21 -9.98
N ARG A 19 -8.35 -7.04 -9.74
CA ARG A 19 -8.84 -6.26 -8.59
C ARG A 19 -8.42 -6.87 -7.25
N THR A 20 -8.51 -8.19 -7.10
CA THR A 20 -8.08 -8.86 -5.86
C THR A 20 -6.57 -8.74 -5.64
N ILE A 21 -5.76 -8.85 -6.71
CA ILE A 21 -4.31 -8.63 -6.63
C ILE A 21 -3.99 -7.21 -6.14
N ASP A 22 -4.70 -6.19 -6.65
CA ASP A 22 -4.48 -4.79 -6.25
C ASP A 22 -4.88 -4.51 -4.80
N GLU A 23 -5.89 -5.22 -4.28
CA GLU A 23 -6.28 -5.16 -2.87
C GLU A 23 -5.24 -5.83 -1.96
N ASP A 24 -4.70 -6.98 -2.37
CA ASP A 24 -3.70 -7.70 -1.60
C ASP A 24 -2.36 -6.93 -1.57
N HIS A 25 -1.93 -6.34 -2.69
CA HIS A 25 -0.79 -5.43 -2.71
C HIS A 25 -0.96 -4.24 -1.76
N ARG A 26 -2.18 -3.67 -1.67
CA ARG A 26 -2.47 -2.58 -0.73
C ARG A 26 -2.36 -3.04 0.72
N LYS A 27 -2.82 -4.24 1.05
CA LYS A 27 -2.66 -4.80 2.40
C LYS A 27 -1.20 -5.04 2.74
N ASP A 28 -0.42 -5.58 1.80
CA ASP A 28 1.02 -5.82 1.99
C ASP A 28 1.79 -4.51 2.21
N ILE A 29 1.44 -3.45 1.47
CA ILE A 29 1.99 -2.10 1.68
C ILE A 29 1.66 -1.59 3.08
N GLN A 30 0.40 -1.65 3.51
CA GLN A 30 0.00 -1.20 4.84
C GLN A 30 0.76 -1.98 5.94
N ALA A 31 0.87 -3.30 5.79
CA ALA A 31 1.59 -4.14 6.75
C ALA A 31 3.09 -3.82 6.79
N ALA A 32 3.72 -3.54 5.64
CA ALA A 32 5.11 -3.12 5.59
C ALA A 32 5.35 -1.75 6.25
N ILE A 33 4.43 -0.80 6.06
CA ILE A 33 4.46 0.51 6.73
C ILE A 33 4.40 0.34 8.25
N VAL A 34 3.41 -0.40 8.76
CA VAL A 34 3.23 -0.61 10.21
C VAL A 34 4.45 -1.27 10.83
N ARG A 35 4.95 -2.38 10.27
CA ARG A 35 6.16 -3.06 10.77
C ARG A 35 7.39 -2.14 10.80
N THR A 36 7.55 -1.31 9.77
CA THR A 36 8.67 -0.36 9.69
C THR A 36 8.55 0.71 10.78
N MET A 37 7.35 1.25 10.96
CA MET A 37 7.08 2.30 11.95
C MET A 37 7.12 1.81 13.39
N GLU A 38 6.69 0.58 13.69
CA GLU A 38 6.82 -0.06 15.01
C GLU A 38 8.28 -0.14 15.46
N VAL A 39 9.19 -0.46 14.55
CA VAL A 39 10.63 -0.57 14.86
C VAL A 39 11.28 0.80 14.99
N ARG A 40 10.92 1.75 14.11
CA ARG A 40 11.55 3.09 14.06
C ARG A 40 10.98 4.06 15.08
N GLN A 41 9.72 3.88 15.48
CA GLN A 41 8.89 4.75 16.32
C GLN A 41 8.62 6.14 15.70
N THR A 42 9.62 6.78 15.10
CA THR A 42 9.50 8.00 14.31
C THR A 42 10.33 7.89 13.03
N LEU A 43 9.79 8.38 11.92
CA LEU A 43 10.50 8.36 10.63
C LEU A 43 10.04 9.49 9.72
N LYS A 44 10.96 10.01 8.90
CA LYS A 44 10.61 10.98 7.86
C LYS A 44 9.78 10.31 6.77
N TYR A 45 8.74 10.99 6.31
CA TYR A 45 7.81 10.53 5.28
C TYR A 45 8.52 9.98 4.02
N LYS A 46 9.52 10.72 3.52
CA LYS A 46 10.29 10.28 2.34
C LYS A 46 11.13 9.02 2.59
N LEU A 47 11.68 8.88 3.80
CA LEU A 47 12.47 7.70 4.18
C LEU A 47 11.56 6.49 4.33
N LEU A 48 10.37 6.66 4.92
CA LEU A 48 9.37 5.59 5.02
C LEU A 48 9.00 5.06 3.64
N ILE A 49 8.71 5.94 2.68
CA ILE A 49 8.40 5.53 1.30
C ILE A 49 9.55 4.73 0.69
N GLN A 50 10.80 5.20 0.84
CA GLN A 50 11.97 4.51 0.32
C GLN A 50 12.16 3.12 0.94
N GLU A 51 12.03 3.00 2.27
CA GLU A 51 12.15 1.71 2.96
C GLU A 51 11.05 0.73 2.52
N VAL A 52 9.80 1.20 2.38
CA VAL A 52 8.67 0.36 1.93
C VAL A 52 8.88 -0.12 0.49
N ILE A 53 9.33 0.75 -0.42
CA ILE A 53 9.66 0.34 -1.80
C ILE A 53 10.74 -0.73 -1.78
N GLN A 54 11.82 -0.52 -1.01
CA GLN A 54 12.93 -1.46 -0.93
C GLN A 54 12.49 -2.83 -0.40
N GLN A 55 11.64 -2.88 0.62
CA GLN A 55 11.15 -4.13 1.21
C GLN A 55 10.25 -4.93 0.25
N LEU A 56 9.42 -4.26 -0.55
CA LEU A 56 8.41 -4.92 -1.38
C LEU A 56 8.88 -5.21 -2.81
N SER A 57 9.96 -4.54 -3.26
CA SER A 57 10.49 -4.66 -4.63
C SER A 57 10.88 -6.07 -5.06
N SER A 58 11.11 -7.00 -4.12
CA SER A 58 11.36 -8.41 -4.43
C SER A 58 10.11 -9.20 -4.82
N HIS A 59 8.93 -8.72 -4.43
CA HIS A 59 7.65 -9.38 -4.68
C HIS A 59 6.86 -8.69 -5.80
N PHE A 60 6.78 -7.36 -5.76
CA PHE A 60 6.11 -6.56 -6.77
C PHE A 60 6.71 -5.14 -6.82
N LYS A 61 6.29 -4.32 -7.78
CA LYS A 61 6.75 -2.93 -7.90
C LYS A 61 5.69 -2.00 -7.29
N PRO A 62 5.79 -1.63 -6.00
CA PRO A 62 4.83 -0.71 -5.40
C PRO A 62 4.97 0.68 -6.03
N GLU A 63 3.84 1.28 -6.37
CA GLU A 63 3.82 2.64 -6.88
C GLU A 63 3.77 3.65 -5.73
N ILE A 64 4.52 4.75 -5.87
CA ILE A 64 4.57 5.81 -4.86
C ILE A 64 3.16 6.30 -4.48
N PRO A 65 2.25 6.63 -5.44
CA PRO A 65 0.91 7.11 -5.09
C PRO A 65 0.12 6.15 -4.18
N VAL A 66 0.26 4.83 -4.38
CA VAL A 66 -0.43 3.82 -3.56
C VAL A 66 0.16 3.76 -2.15
N ILE A 67 1.48 3.88 -2.00
CA ILE A 67 2.13 3.97 -0.68
C ILE A 67 1.65 5.22 0.06
N GLN A 68 1.57 6.36 -0.64
CA GLN A 68 1.10 7.62 -0.06
C GLN A 68 -0.35 7.48 0.44
N GLU A 69 -1.25 6.89 -0.36
CA GLU A 69 -2.63 6.59 0.03
C GLU A 69 -2.68 5.68 1.26
N CYS A 70 -1.86 4.63 1.31
CA CYS A 70 -1.79 3.73 2.46
C CYS A 70 -1.31 4.44 3.73
N ILE A 71 -0.40 5.41 3.64
CA ILE A 71 0.04 6.22 4.79
C ILE A 71 -1.13 7.07 5.30
N GLU A 72 -1.89 7.73 4.43
CA GLU A 72 -3.05 8.52 4.85
C GLU A 72 -4.12 7.65 5.51
N ILE A 73 -4.42 6.46 4.94
CA ILE A 73 -5.33 5.48 5.56
C ILE A 73 -4.85 5.08 6.96
N LEU A 74 -3.54 4.88 7.14
CA LEU A 74 -2.98 4.50 8.45
C LEU A 74 -2.99 5.66 9.45
N ILE A 75 -2.95 6.91 8.99
CA ILE A 75 -3.18 8.09 9.84
C ILE A 75 -4.65 8.17 10.25
N GLU A 76 -5.58 8.00 9.30
CA GLU A 76 -7.04 8.00 9.58
C GLU A 76 -7.45 6.89 10.56
N LYS A 77 -6.77 5.75 10.50
CA LYS A 77 -6.97 4.61 11.42
C LYS A 77 -6.19 4.73 12.74
N GLU A 78 -5.55 5.88 13.00
CA GLU A 78 -4.81 6.16 14.24
C GLU A 78 -3.62 5.20 14.49
N TYR A 79 -3.05 4.59 13.45
CA TYR A 79 -1.78 3.86 13.56
C TYR A 79 -0.58 4.80 13.49
N LEU A 80 -0.72 5.92 12.78
CA LEU A 80 0.32 6.93 12.58
C LEU A 80 -0.21 8.33 12.88
N GLU A 81 0.67 9.23 13.28
CA GLU A 81 0.38 10.67 13.36
C GLU A 81 1.50 11.50 12.72
N ARG A 82 1.13 12.66 12.18
CA ARG A 82 2.10 13.68 11.77
C ARG A 82 2.53 14.47 13.00
N GLN A 83 3.84 14.68 13.17
CA GLN A 83 4.33 15.50 14.28
C GLN A 83 3.83 16.95 14.16
N PRO A 84 3.38 17.59 15.26
CA PRO A 84 2.79 18.93 15.22
C PRO A 84 3.72 20.01 14.66
N ASN A 85 5.02 19.90 14.94
CA ASN A 85 6.02 20.91 14.58
C ASN A 85 6.79 20.55 13.30
N GLU A 86 6.76 19.29 12.87
CA GLU A 86 7.52 18.75 11.74
C GLU A 86 6.62 17.84 10.89
N LYS A 87 5.86 18.45 9.97
CA LYS A 87 4.85 17.74 9.16
C LYS A 87 5.42 16.63 8.25
N ASP A 88 6.73 16.63 8.03
CA ASP A 88 7.46 15.61 7.27
C ASP A 88 7.90 14.42 8.13
N ILE A 89 7.66 14.47 9.45
CA ILE A 89 7.92 13.36 10.37
C ILE A 89 6.60 12.70 10.76
N LEU A 90 6.58 11.37 10.61
CA LEU A 90 5.53 10.49 11.10
C LEU A 90 5.96 9.84 12.39
N ARG A 91 5.00 9.59 13.27
CA ARG A 91 5.17 8.84 14.52
C ARG A 91 4.20 7.66 14.57
N CYS A 92 4.67 6.54 15.08
CA CYS A 92 3.84 5.36 15.36
C CYS A 92 2.98 5.59 16.61
N LEU A 93 1.70 5.23 16.55
CA LEU A 93 0.75 5.27 17.67
C LEU A 93 0.37 3.86 18.18
N ALA A 94 0.63 2.83 17.37
CA ALA A 94 0.46 1.43 17.73
C ALA A 94 1.64 0.89 18.55
#